data_AF-A0A9N7KW34-F1
#
_entry.id   AF-A0A9N7KW34-F1
#
_cell.length_a   1.000
_cell.length_b   1.000
_cell.length_c   1.000
_cell.angle_alpha   90.00
_cell.angle_beta   90.00
_cell.angle_gamma   90.00
#
_symmetry.space_group_name_H-M   'P 1'
#
loop_
_entity.id
_entity.type
_entity.pdbx_description
1 polymer ?
#
loop_
_entity_poly.entity_id
_entity_poly.type
_entity_poly.pdbx_seq_one_letter_code
_entity_poly.pdbx_strand_id
1 'polypeptide(L)' 'MRKISKVAISSAINGRIFAMPVFEDGSVGDAHAFDSEDEARAFVAMQYPNAKTTRVGGGTSPKNANQRPSSLQE' A
#
# COMPACT_ATOMS: atom_id res chain seq x y z
N MET A 1 -20.28 4.67 -6.01
CA MET A 1 -18.83 4.76 -6.36
C MET A 1 -18.04 4.46 -5.10
N ARG A 2 -17.11 3.50 -5.13
CA ARG A 2 -16.26 3.18 -3.97
C ARG A 2 -15.22 4.29 -3.81
N LYS A 3 -15.10 4.84 -2.61
CA LYS A 3 -14.08 5.87 -2.32
C LYS A 3 -12.74 5.20 -2.09
N ILE A 4 -11.72 5.78 -2.69
CA ILE A 4 -10.34 5.32 -2.55
C ILE A 4 -9.75 5.97 -1.32
N SER A 5 -9.23 5.14 -0.42
CA SER A 5 -8.54 5.58 0.79
C SER A 5 -7.09 5.94 0.46
N LYS A 6 -6.40 5.03 -0.23
CA LYS A 6 -4.98 5.16 -0.58
C LYS A 6 -4.64 4.27 -1.76
N VAL A 7 -3.51 4.50 -2.40
CA VAL A 7 -2.94 3.60 -3.40
C VAL A 7 -1.62 3.04 -2.87
N ALA A 8 -1.53 1.72 -2.84
CA ALA A 8 -0.33 0.99 -2.51
C ALA A 8 0.55 0.86 -3.76
N ILE A 9 1.78 1.37 -3.72
CA ILE A 9 2.79 1.17 -4.75
C ILE A 9 3.79 0.17 -4.20
N SER A 10 3.89 -1.01 -4.79
CA SER A 10 4.81 -2.04 -4.34
C SER A 10 6.26 -1.64 -4.62
N SER A 11 7.19 -2.22 -3.88
CA SER A 11 8.58 -2.28 -4.35
C SER A 11 8.70 -3.18 -5.59
N ALA A 12 9.83 -3.11 -6.30
CA ALA A 12 10.05 -3.90 -7.50
C ALA A 12 10.01 -5.40 -7.16
N ILE A 13 9.01 -6.10 -7.68
CA ILE A 13 8.86 -7.56 -7.59
C ILE A 13 9.13 -8.10 -8.99
N ASN A 14 10.20 -8.89 -9.14
CA ASN A 14 10.65 -9.40 -10.44
C ASN A 14 10.87 -8.29 -11.49
N GLY A 15 11.38 -7.14 -11.06
CA GLY A 15 11.65 -5.99 -11.94
C GLY A 15 10.41 -5.15 -12.29
N ARG A 16 9.25 -5.42 -11.68
CA ARG A 16 8.00 -4.68 -11.92
C ARG A 16 7.46 -4.04 -10.67
N ILE A 17 6.88 -2.86 -10.82
CA ILE A 17 6.20 -2.09 -9.78
C ILE A 17 4.70 -2.28 -9.93
N PHE A 18 3.99 -2.48 -8.82
CA PHE A 18 2.55 -2.67 -8.85
C PHE A 18 1.85 -1.52 -8.12
N ALA A 19 0.91 -0.85 -8.77
CA ALA A 19 0.01 0.10 -8.12
C ALA A 19 -1.36 -0.55 -7.88
N MET A 20 -1.81 -0.54 -6.63
CA MET A 20 -3.04 -1.17 -6.18
C MET A 20 -3.88 -0.17 -5.39
N PRO A 21 -5.08 0.22 -5.86
CA PRO A 21 -5.97 1.07 -5.09
C PRO A 21 -6.55 0.30 -3.91
N VAL A 22 -6.54 0.94 -2.73
CA VAL A 22 -7.15 0.44 -1.51
C VAL A 22 -8.34 1.32 -1.18
N PHE A 23 -9.52 0.72 -1.11
CA PHE A 23 -10.77 1.40 -0.84
C PHE A 23 -10.99 1.59 0.66
N GLU A 24 -11.89 2.51 1.04
CA GLU A 24 -12.21 2.78 2.45
C GLU A 24 -12.85 1.59 3.18
N ASP A 25 -13.48 0.67 2.44
CA ASP A 25 -14.01 -0.59 2.97
C ASP A 25 -12.91 -1.65 3.22
N GLY A 26 -11.65 -1.31 2.96
CA GLY A 26 -10.50 -2.21 3.11
C GLY A 26 -10.29 -3.16 1.93
N SER A 27 -11.15 -3.14 0.91
CA SER A 27 -10.95 -3.92 -0.30
C SER A 27 -9.81 -3.36 -1.15
N VAL A 28 -9.15 -4.25 -1.90
CA VAL A 28 -8.08 -3.90 -2.83
C VAL A 28 -8.64 -4.08 -4.24
N GLY A 29 -8.45 -3.06 -5.08
CA GLY A 29 -8.83 -3.12 -6.48
C GLY A 29 -7.76 -3.77 -7.35
N ASP A 30 -7.94 -3.64 -8.66
CA ASP A 30 -7.03 -4.27 -9.63
C ASP A 30 -5.61 -3.70 -9.54
N ALA A 31 -4.65 -4.62 -9.57
CA ALA A 31 -3.23 -4.28 -9.59
C ALA A 31 -2.79 -3.92 -11.01
N HIS A 32 -2.17 -2.76 -11.15
CA HIS A 32 -1.54 -2.34 -12.39
C HIS A 32 -0.02 -2.49 -12.29
N ALA A 33 0.58 -3.21 -13.23
CA ALA A 33 2.03 -3.40 -13.30
C ALA A 33 2.68 -2.32 -14.18
N PHE A 34 3.83 -1.84 -13.74
CA PHE A 34 4.65 -0.80 -14.38
C PHE A 34 6.11 -1.24 -14.36
N ASP A 35 6.90 -0.69 -15.28
CA ASP A 35 8.33 -1.00 -15.39
C ASP A 35 9.16 -0.10 -14.45
N SER A 36 8.60 1.02 -13.97
CA SER A 36 9.27 1.93 -13.04
C SER A 36 8.32 2.51 -11.98
N GLU A 37 8.90 3.01 -10.87
CA GLU A 37 8.14 3.65 -9.80
C GLU A 37 7.56 5.01 -10.27
N ASP A 38 8.27 5.71 -11.14
CA ASP A 38 7.83 7.00 -11.69
C ASP A 38 6.58 6.85 -12.57
N GLU A 39 6.52 5.82 -13.41
CA GLU A 39 5.34 5.51 -14.21
C GLU A 39 4.13 5.16 -13.33
N ALA A 40 4.35 4.34 -12.30
CA ALA A 40 3.30 3.99 -11.34
C ALA A 40 2.79 5.25 -10.62
N ARG A 41 3.67 6.16 -10.19
CA ARG A 41 3.30 7.42 -9.55
C ARG A 41 2.55 8.35 -10.50
N ALA A 42 2.98 8.48 -11.74
CA ALA A 42 2.32 9.30 -12.75
C ALA A 42 0.90 8.79 -13.04
N PHE A 43 0.74 7.46 -13.20
CA PHE A 43 -0.57 6.84 -13.35
C PHE A 43 -1.48 7.14 -12.14
N VAL A 44 -0.96 6.99 -10.92
CA VAL A 44 -1.76 7.24 -9.71
C VAL A 44 -2.16 8.71 -9.59
N ALA A 45 -1.27 9.65 -9.92
CA ALA A 45 -1.58 11.07 -9.90
C ALA A 45 -2.67 11.44 -10.93
N MET A 46 -2.70 10.78 -12.09
CA MET A 46 -3.72 11.00 -13.12
C MET A 46 -5.06 10.34 -12.77
N GLN A 47 -5.02 9.06 -12.39
CA GLN A 47 -6.22 8.25 -12.17
C GLN A 47 -6.88 8.53 -10.81
N TYR A 48 -6.07 8.85 -9.79
CA TYR A 48 -6.47 9.02 -8.40
C TYR A 48 -5.88 10.30 -7.81
N PRO A 49 -6.21 11.49 -8.35
CA PRO A 49 -5.55 12.76 -8.01
C PRO A 49 -5.64 13.15 -6.53
N ASN A 50 -6.65 12.65 -5.82
CA ASN A 50 -6.88 12.93 -4.39
C ASN A 50 -6.44 11.78 -3.47
N ALA A 51 -5.93 10.66 -4.01
CA ALA A 51 -5.57 9.50 -3.22
C ALA A 51 -4.15 9.65 -2.65
N LYS A 52 -3.96 9.27 -1.39
CA LYS A 52 -2.63 9.19 -0.78
C LYS A 52 -1.89 7.98 -1.35
N THR A 53 -0.64 8.16 -1.76
CA THR A 53 0.23 7.04 -2.16
C THR A 53 0.99 6.51 -0.95
N THR A 54 1.12 5.18 -0.89
CA THR A 54 1.87 4.48 0.17
C THR A 54 2.77 3.45 -0.48
N ARG A 55 4.06 3.46 -0.15
CA ARG A 55 4.99 2.44 -0.65
C ARG A 55 4.86 1.17 0.18
N VAL A 56 4.74 0.02 -0.48
CA VAL A 56 4.57 -1.29 0.16
C VAL A 56 5.72 -2.19 -0.28
N GLY A 57 6.76 -2.24 0.54
CA GLY A 57 7.94 -3.06 0.24
C GLY A 57 9.15 -2.53 0.99
N GLY A 58 9.40 -3.15 2.14
CA GLY A 58 10.41 -2.73 3.10
C GLY A 58 9.84 -2.85 4.50
N GLY A 59 9.85 -4.08 5.03
CA GLY A 59 9.79 -4.39 6.45
C GLY A 59 8.97 -3.45 7.34
N THR A 60 7.69 -3.24 7.06
CA THR A 60 6.75 -3.10 8.15
C THR A 60 6.07 -4.44 8.28
N SER A 61 6.71 -5.31 9.08
CA SER A 61 5.90 -6.20 9.90
C SER A 61 4.73 -5.36 10.40
N PRO A 62 3.46 -5.78 10.23
CA PRO A 62 2.44 -5.16 11.06
C PRO A 62 3.02 -5.26 12.47
N LYS A 63 3.24 -4.11 13.14
CA LYS A 63 3.40 -4.13 14.59
C LYS A 63 2.10 -4.76 15.04
N ASN A 64 2.14 -6.08 15.22
CA ASN A 64 1.09 -6.84 15.84
C ASN A 64 0.95 -6.17 17.19
N ALA A 65 -0.08 -5.35 17.35
CA ALA A 65 -0.33 -4.49 18.50
C ALA A 65 -0.73 -5.30 19.74
N ASN A 66 -0.20 -6.52 19.87
CA ASN A 66 -0.44 -7.49 20.93
C ASN A 66 0.86 -7.86 21.66
N GLN A 67 1.85 -6.96 21.71
CA GLN A 67 2.85 -7.01 22.78
C GLN A 67 2.13 -6.68 24.10
N ARG A 68 1.53 -7.72 24.70
CA ARG A 68 1.15 -7.72 26.11
C ARG A 68 2.37 -7.26 26.92
N PRO A 69 2.27 -6.25 27.80
CA PRO A 69 3.33 -6.01 28.75
C PRO A 69 3.44 -7.25 29.63
N SER A 70 4.59 -7.94 29.60
CA SER A 70 4.92 -8.95 30.60
C SER A 70 5.15 -8.25 31.93
N SER A 71 4.06 -7.97 32.63
CA SER A 71 4.03 -7.56 34.03
C SER A 71 3.40 -8.70 34.83
N LEU A 72 4.22 -9.64 35.29
CA LEU A 72 3.95 -10.55 36.40
C LEU A 72 5.35 -11.00 36.84
N GLN A 73 6.04 -10.26 37.71
CA GLN A 73 5.97 -10.40 39.18
C GLN A 73 5.79 -11.85 39.60
N GLU A 74 6.90 -12.49 39.97
CA GLU A 74 7.08 -13.30 41.19
C GLU A 74 8.56 -13.33 41.57
#